data_AF-A0A8H6SYH7-F1
#
_entry.id   AF-A0A8H6SYH7-F1
#
_cell.length_a   1.000
_cell.length_b   1.000
_cell.length_c   1.000
_cell.angle_alpha   90.00
_cell.angle_beta   90.00
_cell.angle_gamma   90.00
#
_symmetry.space_group_name_H-M   'P 1'
#
loop_
_entity.id
_entity.type
_entity.pdbx_description
1 polymer ?
#
loop_
_entity_poly.entity_id
_entity_poly.type
_entity_poly.pdbx_seq_one_letter_code
_entity_poly.pdbx_strand_id
1 'polypeptide(L)'
;MVFGPISQNPRRRPAACLRLAGESVPWLSQHKYVGIWFDSTCRDIFRAHYEHKHDTAARVFWKTVMGCELYVGRGRLPADVSCQLYYALLDPHFTHGCDVMLDVDPQSFGRLERLNRSILRRILGLGRRSGIAQLYSELGIYPLEVRRAQLALRFLRYLLDLPASQLAYKALAESDCLRRKNKSSWMGDLALVLAQLPFPMPRLPSLARLSTTVVDSLLADLRHGAGRWIYNKVNTMVSLPLLHGRLEPLKDKPSRIIRICRRHYLSRVPHTNHRLALTRLLCGSFFFRGLHSHPERFAQETLLCRRCGEAPETPGHVFMQCRARETVELRVELREMLAARYGVRLGNTPTSRRAAEDLMRDLIFHWETVVPMARFIYGVCKTWSWFGRKLPSMASELAPESVDELERSDGENSVGEME
;
A
#
# COMPACT_ATOMS: atom_id res chain seq x y z
N MET A 1 24.38 -0.07 28.42
CA MET A 1 23.17 -0.94 28.50
C MET A 1 23.42 -2.19 27.69
N VAL A 2 22.86 -3.33 28.11
CA VAL A 2 23.06 -4.60 27.42
C VAL A 2 21.69 -5.10 26.97
N PHE A 3 21.53 -5.25 25.66
CA PHE A 3 20.30 -5.76 25.05
C PHE A 3 20.52 -7.20 24.59
N GLY A 4 19.54 -8.05 24.88
CA GLY A 4 19.53 -9.48 24.58
C GLY A 4 18.37 -10.13 25.33
N PRO A 5 17.99 -11.38 25.01
CA PRO A 5 16.90 -12.06 25.72
C PRO A 5 17.28 -12.26 27.19
N ILE A 6 16.86 -11.33 28.04
CA ILE A 6 17.00 -11.42 29.49
C ILE A 6 16.01 -12.48 29.95
N SER A 7 16.50 -13.48 30.67
CA SER A 7 15.61 -14.45 31.28
C SER A 7 14.64 -13.73 32.22
N GLN A 8 13.35 -14.04 32.07
CA GLN A 8 12.32 -13.59 33.01
C GLN A 8 12.61 -14.06 34.45
N ASN A 9 13.41 -15.12 34.61
CA ASN A 9 13.90 -15.56 35.92
C ASN A 9 15.16 -14.77 36.33
N PRO A 10 15.11 -13.94 37.39
CA PRO A 10 16.25 -13.14 37.86
C PRO A 10 17.49 -13.98 38.20
N ARG A 11 17.30 -15.24 38.65
CA ARG A 11 18.39 -16.15 39.01
C ARG A 11 19.19 -16.66 37.80
N ARG A 12 18.65 -16.52 36.59
CA ARG A 12 19.32 -16.90 35.33
C ARG A 12 20.02 -15.72 34.66
N ARG A 13 19.96 -14.53 35.25
CA ARG A 13 20.71 -13.36 34.75
C ARG A 13 22.18 -13.52 35.14
N PRO A 14 23.14 -13.13 34.27
CA PRO A 14 24.56 -13.19 34.62
C PRO A 14 24.83 -12.41 35.91
N ALA A 15 25.51 -13.06 36.87
CA ALA A 15 25.84 -12.44 38.17
C ALA A 15 26.84 -11.28 38.02
N ALA A 16 27.69 -11.32 37.00
CA ALA A 16 28.60 -10.23 36.66
C ALA A 16 27.90 -9.21 35.77
N CYS A 17 27.71 -7.99 36.27
CA CYS A 17 27.29 -6.87 35.45
C CYS A 17 28.50 -6.30 34.68
N LEU A 18 28.28 -5.96 33.40
CA LEU A 18 29.26 -5.20 32.63
C LEU A 18 29.53 -3.88 33.35
N ARG A 19 30.80 -3.55 33.54
CA ARG A 19 31.22 -2.27 34.14
C ARG A 19 31.63 -1.30 33.05
N LEU A 20 31.12 -0.07 33.12
CA LEU A 20 31.51 1.04 32.25
C LEU A 20 31.94 2.21 33.12
N ALA A 21 33.16 2.71 32.93
CA ALA A 21 33.76 3.75 33.77
C ALA A 21 33.72 3.46 35.29
N GLY A 22 33.79 2.17 35.68
CA GLY A 22 33.74 1.74 37.09
C GLY A 22 32.32 1.48 37.63
N GLU A 23 31.28 1.91 36.91
CA GLU A 23 29.89 1.72 37.30
C GLU A 23 29.29 0.44 36.72
N SER A 24 28.40 -0.20 37.48
CA SER A 24 27.67 -1.39 37.05
C SER A 24 26.55 -1.02 36.10
N VAL A 25 26.58 -1.52 34.87
CA VAL A 25 25.53 -1.28 33.87
C VAL A 25 24.29 -2.12 34.24
N PRO A 26 23.12 -1.50 34.48
CA PRO A 26 21.92 -2.22 34.87
C PRO A 26 21.30 -3.01 33.71
N TRP A 27 20.63 -4.11 34.06
CA TRP A 27 19.78 -4.88 33.15
C TRP A 27 18.38 -4.28 33.10
N LEU A 28 17.96 -3.79 31.94
CA LEU A 28 16.63 -3.21 31.73
C LEU A 28 15.78 -4.11 30.84
N SER A 29 14.51 -4.29 31.20
CA SER A 29 13.53 -4.99 30.38
C SER A 29 13.23 -4.23 29.09
N GLN A 30 13.06 -2.90 29.20
CA GLN A 30 12.76 -2.03 28.08
C GLN A 30 13.55 -0.71 28.23
N HIS A 31 14.02 -0.15 27.12
CA HIS A 31 14.66 1.16 27.12
C HIS A 31 14.55 1.86 25.77
N LYS A 32 14.46 3.19 25.78
CA LYS A 32 14.42 4.03 24.57
C LYS A 32 15.78 4.68 24.34
N TYR A 33 16.45 4.32 23.25
CA TYR A 33 17.74 4.90 22.87
C TYR A 33 17.65 5.53 21.48
N VAL A 34 17.99 6.82 21.37
CA VAL A 34 17.92 7.62 20.13
C VAL A 34 16.56 7.47 19.43
N GLY A 35 15.48 7.48 20.22
CA GLY A 35 14.12 7.38 19.70
C GLY A 35 13.67 5.96 19.29
N ILE A 36 14.50 4.93 19.46
CA ILE A 36 14.16 3.53 19.19
C ILE A 36 13.93 2.80 20.51
N TRP A 37 12.83 2.06 20.60
CA TRP A 37 12.51 1.22 21.75
C TRP A 37 13.14 -0.16 21.60
N PHE A 38 13.84 -0.59 22.64
CA PHE A 38 14.42 -1.92 22.77
C PHE A 38 13.71 -2.68 23.88
N ASP A 39 13.39 -3.95 23.63
CA ASP A 39 12.78 -4.88 24.57
C ASP A 39 13.64 -6.13 24.71
N SER A 40 14.23 -6.29 25.88
CA SER A 40 15.10 -7.40 26.21
C SER A 40 14.34 -8.66 26.66
N THR A 41 13.01 -8.60 26.82
CA THR A 41 12.18 -9.72 27.27
C THR A 41 11.50 -10.45 26.12
N CYS A 42 11.47 -9.85 24.93
CA CYS A 42 10.93 -10.41 23.71
C CYS A 42 12.02 -11.02 22.81
N ARG A 43 11.64 -12.01 21.98
CA ARG A 43 12.52 -12.57 20.96
C ARG A 43 12.94 -11.52 19.93
N ASP A 44 11.97 -10.71 19.50
CA ASP A 44 12.21 -9.53 18.68
C ASP A 44 12.50 -8.35 19.60
N ILE A 45 13.77 -7.92 19.62
CA ILE A 45 14.23 -6.82 20.47
C ILE A 45 13.59 -5.48 20.12
N PHE A 46 12.96 -5.37 18.95
CA PHE A 46 12.34 -4.14 18.49
C PHE A 46 10.82 -4.18 18.53
N ARG A 47 10.21 -5.25 19.06
CA ARG A 47 8.76 -5.42 19.12
C ARG A 47 8.07 -4.17 19.69
N ALA A 48 8.54 -3.70 20.85
CA ALA A 48 8.01 -2.50 21.49
C ALA A 48 8.04 -1.26 20.58
N HIS A 49 9.06 -1.14 19.73
CA HIS A 49 9.16 -0.03 18.79
C HIS A 49 8.11 -0.13 17.67
N TYR A 50 7.88 -1.33 17.13
CA TYR A 50 6.81 -1.55 16.16
C TYR A 50 5.44 -1.20 16.74
N GLU A 51 5.18 -1.59 17.99
CA GLU A 51 3.94 -1.29 18.70
C GLU A 51 3.74 0.21 18.90
N HIS A 52 4.75 0.89 19.45
CA HIS A 52 4.69 2.32 19.66
C HIS A 52 4.50 3.11 18.36
N LYS A 53 5.19 2.73 17.27
CA LYS A 53 5.04 3.38 15.96
C LYS A 53 3.70 3.06 15.30
N HIS A 54 3.20 1.84 15.48
CA HIS A 54 1.85 1.47 15.03
C HIS A 54 0.80 2.35 15.70
N ASP A 55 0.82 2.42 17.03
CA ASP A 55 -0.22 3.11 17.80
C ASP A 55 -0.16 4.63 17.58
N THR A 56 1.05 5.18 17.45
CA THR A 56 1.24 6.59 17.10
C THR A 56 0.71 6.88 15.69
N ALA A 57 1.05 6.05 14.69
CA ALA A 57 0.55 6.23 13.32
C ALA A 57 -0.97 6.09 13.25
N ALA A 58 -1.55 5.13 13.97
CA ALA A 58 -2.99 4.96 14.06
C ALA A 58 -3.65 6.20 14.67
N ARG A 59 -3.11 6.69 15.79
CA ARG A 59 -3.61 7.91 16.45
C ARG A 59 -3.56 9.12 15.53
N VAL A 60 -2.44 9.36 14.85
CA VAL A 60 -2.29 10.48 13.90
C VAL A 60 -3.27 10.34 12.75
N PHE A 61 -3.44 9.14 12.21
CA PHE A 61 -4.40 8.91 11.13
C PHE A 61 -5.83 9.19 11.58
N TRP A 62 -6.27 8.60 12.70
CA TRP A 62 -7.64 8.70 13.18
C TRP A 62 -7.99 10.07 13.75
N LYS A 63 -7.09 10.70 14.52
CA LYS A 63 -7.34 12.00 15.15
C LYS A 63 -7.11 13.17 14.19
N THR A 64 -6.14 13.08 13.29
CA THR A 64 -5.77 14.21 12.40
C THR A 64 -6.33 14.03 11.00
N VAL A 65 -5.87 13.01 10.26
CA VAL A 65 -6.23 12.85 8.84
C VAL A 65 -7.73 12.60 8.67
N MET A 66 -8.28 11.72 9.50
CA MET A 66 -9.70 11.42 9.56
C MET A 66 -10.51 12.54 10.24
N GLY A 67 -9.90 13.26 11.17
CA GLY A 67 -10.49 14.50 11.73
C GLY A 67 -10.78 15.54 10.64
N CYS A 68 -9.89 15.68 9.65
CA CYS A 68 -10.13 16.55 8.49
C CYS A 68 -11.39 16.16 7.71
N GLU A 69 -11.74 14.85 7.65
CA GLU A 69 -12.96 14.40 6.97
C GLU A 69 -14.25 14.94 7.60
N LEU A 70 -14.24 15.34 8.89
CA LEU A 70 -15.39 15.98 9.52
C LEU A 70 -15.71 17.33 8.89
N TYR A 71 -14.69 18.06 8.43
CA TYR A 71 -14.83 19.39 7.83
C TYR A 71 -15.08 19.34 6.33
N VAL A 72 -14.42 18.42 5.60
CA VAL A 72 -14.60 18.28 4.14
C VAL A 72 -15.74 17.33 3.74
N GLY A 73 -16.30 16.62 4.71
CA GLY A 73 -17.27 15.55 4.53
C GLY A 73 -16.61 14.16 4.42
N ARG A 74 -17.24 13.17 5.05
CA ARG A 74 -16.71 11.81 5.18
C ARG A 74 -16.35 11.18 3.83
N GLY A 75 -15.11 10.70 3.71
CA GLY A 75 -14.54 10.10 2.50
C GLY A 75 -14.41 11.06 1.31
N ARG A 76 -14.53 12.38 1.51
CA ARG A 76 -14.46 13.37 0.43
C ARG A 76 -13.10 14.03 0.27
N LEU A 77 -12.15 13.72 1.15
CA LEU A 77 -10.79 14.25 1.06
C LEU A 77 -10.19 13.89 -0.31
N PRO A 78 -9.69 14.87 -1.09
CA PRO A 78 -9.02 14.60 -2.35
C PRO A 78 -7.83 13.65 -2.16
N ALA A 79 -7.62 12.74 -3.11
CA ALA A 79 -6.59 11.70 -3.00
C ALA A 79 -5.17 12.29 -2.97
N ASP A 80 -4.94 13.39 -3.67
CA ASP A 80 -3.68 14.12 -3.69
C ASP A 80 -3.33 14.73 -2.34
N VAL A 81 -4.29 15.41 -1.70
CA VAL A 81 -4.17 15.93 -0.33
C VAL A 81 -3.97 14.79 0.66
N SER A 82 -4.75 13.70 0.52
CA SER A 82 -4.62 12.53 1.39
C SER A 82 -3.24 11.89 1.30
N CYS A 83 -2.67 11.79 0.09
CA CYS A 83 -1.30 11.31 -0.10
C CYS A 83 -0.26 12.25 0.51
N GLN A 84 -0.45 13.57 0.41
CA GLN A 84 0.44 14.54 1.05
C GLN A 84 0.43 14.37 2.56
N LEU A 85 -0.75 14.28 3.18
CA LEU A 85 -0.89 14.01 4.61
C LEU A 85 -0.29 12.66 5.00
N TYR A 86 -0.46 11.62 4.18
CA TYR A 86 0.17 10.33 4.40
C TYR A 86 1.69 10.46 4.48
N TYR A 87 2.33 11.10 3.51
CA TYR A 87 3.78 11.25 3.49
C TYR A 87 4.30 12.19 4.58
N ALA A 88 3.55 13.25 4.92
CA ALA A 88 3.98 14.22 5.92
C ALA A 88 3.81 13.71 7.35
N LEU A 89 2.72 13.00 7.64
CA LEU A 89 2.30 12.69 9.02
C LEU A 89 2.43 11.22 9.37
N LEU A 90 2.22 10.30 8.43
CA LEU A 90 2.14 8.86 8.73
C LEU A 90 3.41 8.13 8.34
N ASP A 91 3.95 8.44 7.17
CA ASP A 91 5.15 7.78 6.67
C ASP A 91 6.35 7.86 7.60
N PRO A 92 6.64 9.01 8.25
CA PRO A 92 7.74 9.11 9.20
C PRO A 92 7.63 8.10 10.33
N HIS A 93 6.42 7.74 10.77
CA HIS A 93 6.21 6.68 11.76
C HIS A 93 6.45 5.29 11.19
N PHE A 94 5.98 5.03 9.97
CA PHE A 94 6.16 3.74 9.31
C PHE A 94 7.61 3.43 8.92
N THR A 95 8.42 4.45 8.64
CA THR A 95 9.83 4.28 8.25
C THR A 95 10.82 4.60 9.37
N HIS A 96 10.35 4.95 10.57
CA HIS A 96 11.23 5.37 11.66
C HIS A 96 12.19 4.24 12.09
N GLY A 97 13.50 4.51 11.99
CA GLY A 97 14.56 3.61 12.44
C GLY A 97 14.69 2.33 11.62
N CYS A 98 14.09 2.25 10.43
CA CYS A 98 14.14 1.05 9.58
C CYS A 98 15.50 0.77 8.94
N ASP A 99 16.41 1.74 9.00
CA ASP A 99 17.82 1.60 8.68
C ASP A 99 18.58 0.78 9.72
N VAL A 100 18.17 0.85 10.99
CA VAL A 100 18.77 0.09 12.11
C VAL A 100 17.94 -1.16 12.44
N MET A 101 16.62 -1.01 12.47
CA MET A 101 15.62 -2.06 12.76
C MET A 101 15.12 -2.67 11.47
N LEU A 102 15.74 -3.78 11.07
CA LEU A 102 15.37 -4.52 9.87
C LEU A 102 14.15 -5.41 10.14
N ASP A 103 13.28 -5.55 9.13
CA ASP A 103 11.99 -6.24 9.22
C ASP A 103 12.13 -7.78 9.19
N VAL A 104 12.89 -8.35 10.14
CA VAL A 104 13.17 -9.80 10.22
C VAL A 104 12.01 -10.59 10.82
N ASP A 105 11.29 -9.99 11.78
CA ASP A 105 10.12 -10.62 12.40
C ASP A 105 8.83 -10.26 11.64
N PRO A 106 8.19 -11.24 10.97
CA PRO A 106 7.01 -10.97 10.15
C PRO A 106 5.78 -10.58 10.97
N GLN A 107 5.72 -10.96 12.26
CA GLN A 107 4.58 -10.65 13.11
C GLN A 107 4.58 -9.17 13.52
N SER A 108 5.74 -8.67 13.97
CA SER A 108 5.96 -7.26 14.32
C SER A 108 5.76 -6.36 13.10
N PHE A 109 6.42 -6.67 11.98
CA PHE A 109 6.27 -5.89 10.74
C PHE A 109 4.82 -5.95 10.20
N GLY A 110 4.18 -7.11 10.27
CA GLY A 110 2.82 -7.33 9.78
C GLY A 110 1.76 -6.47 10.48
N ARG A 111 2.02 -5.94 11.68
CA ARG A 111 1.14 -4.95 12.33
C ARG A 111 1.20 -3.60 11.61
N LEU A 112 2.40 -3.05 11.40
CA LEU A 112 2.59 -1.80 10.66
C LEU A 112 2.02 -1.90 9.26
N GLU A 113 2.29 -3.01 8.56
CA GLU A 113 1.85 -3.13 7.19
C GLU A 113 0.33 -3.28 7.05
N ARG A 114 -0.35 -3.97 7.99
CA ARG A 114 -1.82 -4.02 8.02
C ARG A 114 -2.43 -2.63 8.19
N LEU A 115 -1.93 -1.84 9.14
CA LEU A 115 -2.38 -0.46 9.34
C LEU A 115 -2.13 0.39 8.08
N ASN A 116 -0.92 0.33 7.52
CA ASN A 116 -0.58 1.03 6.29
C ASN A 116 -1.57 0.68 5.15
N ARG A 117 -1.82 -0.61 4.89
CA ARG A 117 -2.77 -1.04 3.85
C ARG A 117 -4.20 -0.58 4.15
N SER A 118 -4.61 -0.54 5.41
CA SER A 118 -5.92 0.00 5.81
C SER A 118 -6.05 1.49 5.46
N ILE A 119 -5.02 2.28 5.75
CA ILE A 119 -4.95 3.70 5.41
C ILE A 119 -4.99 3.90 3.89
N LEU A 120 -4.17 3.17 3.12
CA LEU A 120 -4.16 3.29 1.65
C LEU A 120 -5.52 2.92 1.03
N ARG A 121 -6.20 1.91 1.58
CA ARG A 121 -7.58 1.56 1.18
C ARG A 121 -8.55 2.71 1.46
N ARG A 122 -8.42 3.36 2.62
CA ARG A 122 -9.25 4.51 2.97
C ARG A 122 -9.03 5.67 1.99
N ILE A 123 -7.78 5.99 1.66
CA ILE A 123 -7.46 7.04 0.67
C ILE A 123 -8.13 6.78 -0.69
N LEU A 124 -8.16 5.52 -1.14
CA LEU A 124 -8.81 5.13 -2.41
C LEU A 124 -10.31 4.88 -2.29
N GLY A 125 -10.88 4.87 -1.08
CA GLY A 125 -12.27 4.48 -0.81
C GLY A 125 -12.59 3.03 -1.14
N LEU A 126 -11.61 2.13 -0.96
CA LEU A 126 -11.73 0.69 -1.24
C LEU A 126 -12.06 -0.11 0.02
N GLY A 127 -12.78 -1.22 -0.18
CA GLY A 127 -13.09 -2.17 0.89
C GLY A 127 -11.91 -3.06 1.26
N ARG A 128 -12.04 -3.78 2.38
CA ARG A 128 -11.00 -4.67 2.94
C ARG A 128 -10.57 -5.82 2.02
N ARG A 129 -11.49 -6.27 1.15
CA ARG A 129 -11.25 -7.35 0.18
C ARG A 129 -10.56 -6.88 -1.10
N SER A 130 -10.24 -5.59 -1.24
CA SER A 130 -9.50 -5.07 -2.38
C SER A 130 -8.09 -5.66 -2.43
N GLY A 131 -7.63 -5.94 -3.66
CA GLY A 131 -6.29 -6.43 -3.92
C GLY A 131 -5.23 -5.40 -3.52
N ILE A 132 -4.09 -5.91 -3.05
CA ILE A 132 -3.01 -5.10 -2.47
C ILE A 132 -2.23 -4.34 -3.54
N ALA A 133 -1.97 -4.98 -4.69
CA ALA A 133 -1.16 -4.38 -5.76
C ALA A 133 -1.79 -3.09 -6.30
N GLN A 134 -3.12 -3.02 -6.35
CA GLN A 134 -3.88 -1.85 -6.76
C GLN A 134 -3.63 -0.65 -5.85
N LEU A 135 -3.49 -0.87 -4.54
CA LEU A 135 -3.23 0.21 -3.58
C LEU A 135 -1.96 0.98 -3.96
N TYR A 136 -0.92 0.23 -4.30
CA TYR A 136 0.38 0.77 -4.69
C TYR A 136 0.39 1.31 -6.12
N SER A 137 -0.22 0.58 -7.06
CA SER A 137 -0.26 0.99 -8.48
C SER A 137 -1.06 2.27 -8.69
N GLU A 138 -2.15 2.48 -7.93
CA GLU A 138 -3.05 3.62 -8.10
C GLU A 138 -2.55 4.87 -7.36
N LEU A 139 -1.99 4.73 -6.16
CA LEU A 139 -1.49 5.86 -5.36
C LEU A 139 -0.07 6.28 -5.72
N GLY A 140 0.69 5.43 -6.40
CA GLY A 140 2.09 5.70 -6.68
C GLY A 140 3.00 5.53 -5.46
N ILE A 141 2.59 4.73 -4.49
CA ILE A 141 3.31 4.49 -3.23
C ILE A 141 3.91 3.09 -3.29
N TYR A 142 5.21 2.94 -3.02
CA TYR A 142 5.85 1.64 -2.92
C TYR A 142 5.37 0.85 -1.67
N PRO A 143 5.36 -0.50 -1.72
CA PRO A 143 5.08 -1.32 -0.55
C PRO A 143 5.97 -0.94 0.65
N LEU A 144 5.45 -1.09 1.87
CA LEU A 144 6.14 -0.60 3.05
C LEU A 144 7.51 -1.28 3.23
N GLU A 145 7.56 -2.60 3.05
CA GLU A 145 8.78 -3.41 3.04
C GLU A 145 9.83 -2.90 2.05
N VAL A 146 9.41 -2.48 0.85
CA VAL A 146 10.30 -1.93 -0.18
C VAL A 146 10.88 -0.59 0.24
N ARG A 147 10.07 0.28 0.85
CA ARG A 147 10.52 1.61 1.28
C ARG A 147 11.48 1.52 2.46
N ARG A 148 11.21 0.62 3.40
CA ARG A 148 12.07 0.35 4.56
C ARG A 148 13.39 -0.30 4.13
N ALA A 149 13.35 -1.30 3.26
CA ALA A 149 14.55 -1.88 2.64
C ALA A 149 15.37 -0.84 1.87
N GLN A 150 14.71 0.09 1.16
CA GLN A 150 15.41 1.17 0.45
C GLN A 150 16.19 2.09 1.42
N LEU A 151 15.63 2.39 2.59
CA LEU A 151 16.30 3.21 3.60
C LEU A 151 17.47 2.44 4.24
N ALA A 152 17.31 1.15 4.53
CA ALA A 152 18.40 0.29 5.00
C ALA A 152 19.56 0.20 3.99
N LEU A 153 19.27 0.04 2.69
CA LEU A 153 20.29 0.06 1.64
C LEU A 153 20.99 1.42 1.51
N ARG A 154 20.27 2.53 1.68
CA ARG A 154 20.88 3.87 1.71
C ARG A 154 21.79 4.05 2.91
N PHE A 155 21.41 3.50 4.07
CA PHE A 155 22.27 3.50 5.25
C PHE A 155 23.52 2.63 5.03
N LEU A 156 23.38 1.46 4.42
CA LEU A 156 24.54 0.65 4.00
C LEU A 156 25.48 1.44 3.09
N ARG A 157 24.93 2.15 2.09
CA ARG A 157 25.71 3.00 1.20
C ARG A 157 26.52 4.04 2.00
N TYR A 158 25.85 4.75 2.91
CA TYR A 158 26.50 5.71 3.80
C TYR A 158 27.63 5.07 4.61
N LEU A 159 27.41 3.89 5.20
CA LEU A 159 28.43 3.19 5.97
C LEU A 159 29.67 2.84 5.14
N LEU A 160 29.51 2.54 3.84
CA LEU A 160 30.63 2.27 2.93
C LEU A 160 31.42 3.52 2.54
N ASP A 161 30.80 4.70 2.58
CA ASP A 161 31.48 5.97 2.33
C ASP A 161 32.33 6.44 3.53
N LEU A 162 32.15 5.84 4.71
CA LEU A 162 32.89 6.21 5.91
C LEU A 162 34.34 5.70 5.90
N PRO A 163 35.29 6.47 6.47
CA PRO A 163 36.64 5.99 6.69
C PRO A 163 36.67 4.71 7.54
N ALA A 164 37.59 3.78 7.23
CA ALA A 164 37.72 2.52 7.95
C ALA A 164 38.07 2.67 9.45
N SER A 165 38.55 3.85 9.87
CA SER A 165 38.81 4.18 11.26
C SER A 165 37.53 4.43 12.07
N GLN A 166 36.43 4.85 11.43
CA GLN A 166 35.16 5.18 12.07
C GLN A 166 34.49 3.94 12.70
N LEU A 167 33.89 4.12 13.87
CA LEU A 167 33.25 3.03 14.62
C LEU A 167 32.11 2.37 13.83
N ALA A 168 31.34 3.15 13.06
CA ALA A 168 30.24 2.63 12.27
C ALA A 168 30.71 1.72 11.12
N TYR A 169 31.83 2.07 10.45
CA TYR A 169 32.43 1.18 9.46
C TYR A 169 32.97 -0.10 10.10
N LYS A 170 33.66 0.02 11.25
CA LYS A 170 34.14 -1.15 12.00
C LYS A 170 33.00 -2.08 12.42
N ALA A 171 31.87 -1.51 12.86
CA ALA A 171 30.66 -2.27 13.17
C ALA A 171 30.09 -2.99 11.94
N LEU A 172 30.09 -2.34 10.77
CA LEU A 172 29.71 -2.99 9.50
C LEU A 172 30.64 -4.18 9.18
N ALA A 173 31.95 -4.01 9.33
CA ALA A 173 32.94 -5.07 9.10
C ALA A 173 32.74 -6.27 10.04
N GLU A 174 32.49 -6.01 11.32
CA GLU A 174 32.18 -7.07 12.28
C GLU A 174 30.83 -7.74 11.98
N SER A 175 29.83 -6.97 11.58
CA SER A 175 28.52 -7.48 11.15
C SER A 175 28.65 -8.45 9.95
N ASP A 176 29.51 -8.14 8.97
CA ASP A 176 29.82 -9.06 7.87
C ASP A 176 30.57 -10.33 8.34
N CYS A 177 31.52 -10.19 9.27
CA CYS A 177 32.24 -11.32 9.88
C CYS A 177 31.27 -12.29 10.58
N LEU A 178 30.35 -11.75 11.39
CA LEU A 178 29.31 -12.52 12.08
C LEU A 178 28.39 -13.23 11.09
N ARG A 179 27.95 -12.53 10.04
CA ARG A 179 27.14 -13.15 8.97
C ARG A 179 27.86 -14.33 8.31
N ARG A 180 29.15 -14.18 7.99
CA ARG A 180 29.96 -15.28 7.39
C ARG A 180 30.12 -16.47 8.33
N LYS A 181 30.08 -16.24 9.64
CA LYS A 181 30.05 -17.28 10.68
C LYS A 181 28.64 -17.79 11.01
N ASN A 182 27.64 -17.40 10.21
CA ASN A 182 26.23 -17.74 10.39
C ASN A 182 25.68 -17.34 11.78
N LYS A 183 26.11 -16.17 12.27
CA LYS A 183 25.64 -15.56 13.52
C LYS A 183 24.75 -14.35 13.23
N SER A 184 23.83 -14.06 14.16
CA SER A 184 22.95 -12.89 14.10
C SER A 184 23.75 -11.61 13.93
N SER A 185 23.38 -10.80 12.95
CA SER A 185 24.09 -9.58 12.59
C SER A 185 23.22 -8.73 11.68
N TRP A 186 23.40 -7.41 11.72
CA TRP A 186 22.64 -6.49 10.88
C TRP A 186 22.83 -6.76 9.37
N MET A 187 24.03 -7.15 8.93
CA MET A 187 24.29 -7.56 7.53
C MET A 187 23.56 -8.85 7.17
N GLY A 188 23.46 -9.79 8.10
CA GLY A 188 22.71 -11.04 7.92
C GLY A 188 21.21 -10.77 7.80
N ASP A 189 20.69 -9.93 8.69
CA ASP A 189 19.31 -9.50 8.70
C ASP A 189 18.93 -8.74 7.42
N LEU A 190 19.82 -7.88 6.91
CA LEU A 190 19.59 -7.17 5.65
C LEU A 190 19.54 -8.14 4.46
N ALA A 191 20.44 -9.11 4.42
CA ALA A 191 20.42 -10.16 3.39
C ALA A 191 19.12 -10.97 3.45
N LEU A 192 18.62 -11.27 4.65
CA LEU A 192 17.37 -11.97 4.87
C LEU A 192 16.17 -11.15 4.38
N VAL A 193 16.06 -9.88 4.79
CA VAL A 193 14.98 -8.98 4.37
C VAL A 193 14.92 -8.87 2.84
N LEU A 194 16.07 -8.67 2.19
CA LEU A 194 16.12 -8.60 0.72
C LEU A 194 15.70 -9.91 0.05
N ALA A 195 16.03 -11.06 0.65
CA ALA A 195 15.64 -12.38 0.13
C ALA A 195 14.15 -12.71 0.35
N GLN A 196 13.50 -12.11 1.36
CA GLN A 196 12.09 -12.33 1.69
C GLN A 196 11.12 -11.43 0.93
N LEU A 197 11.61 -10.45 0.16
CA LEU A 197 10.78 -9.61 -0.68
C LEU A 197 9.94 -10.46 -1.65
N PRO A 198 8.74 -9.99 -2.06
CA PRO A 198 7.82 -10.78 -2.87
C PRO A 198 8.25 -10.90 -4.35
N PHE A 199 9.48 -10.51 -4.65
CA PHE A 199 10.12 -10.60 -5.95
C PHE A 199 11.61 -10.91 -5.78
N PRO A 200 12.25 -11.54 -6.79
CA PRO A 200 13.67 -11.88 -6.71
C PRO A 200 14.56 -10.65 -6.58
N MET A 201 15.52 -10.72 -5.67
CA MET A 201 16.60 -9.75 -5.50
C MET A 201 17.97 -10.43 -5.64
N PRO A 202 18.99 -9.73 -6.15
CA PRO A 202 20.36 -10.22 -6.07
C PRO A 202 20.77 -10.46 -4.61
N ARG A 203 21.58 -11.50 -4.38
CA ARG A 203 22.11 -11.80 -3.05
C ARG A 203 23.03 -10.66 -2.60
N LEU A 204 22.91 -10.25 -1.34
CA LEU A 204 23.79 -9.24 -0.74
C LEU A 204 25.24 -9.76 -0.67
N PRO A 205 26.20 -9.14 -1.39
CA PRO A 205 27.60 -9.59 -1.40
C PRO A 205 28.27 -9.51 -0.02
N SER A 206 29.43 -10.18 0.13
CA SER A 206 30.35 -9.93 1.25
C SER A 206 30.89 -8.52 1.22
N LEU A 207 31.24 -7.95 2.38
CA LEU A 207 31.82 -6.61 2.46
C LEU A 207 33.01 -6.41 1.52
N ALA A 208 33.88 -7.42 1.35
CA ALA A 208 35.03 -7.38 0.45
C ALA A 208 34.68 -7.15 -1.05
N ARG A 209 33.44 -7.43 -1.45
CA ARG A 209 32.92 -7.26 -2.82
C ARG A 209 31.86 -6.17 -2.90
N LEU A 210 31.59 -5.50 -1.79
CA LEU A 210 30.55 -4.50 -1.69
C LEU A 210 31.18 -3.14 -1.92
N SER A 211 30.56 -2.36 -2.80
CA SER A 211 30.92 -0.96 -3.06
C SER A 211 29.65 -0.12 -3.09
N THR A 212 29.81 1.19 -3.03
CA THR A 212 28.70 2.15 -3.16
C THR A 212 27.97 1.97 -4.49
N THR A 213 28.70 1.70 -5.57
CA THR A 213 28.13 1.40 -6.91
C THR A 213 27.31 0.10 -6.94
N VAL A 214 27.73 -0.93 -6.20
CA VAL A 214 26.96 -2.17 -6.05
C VAL A 214 25.67 -1.89 -5.28
N VAL A 215 25.73 -1.09 -4.21
CA VAL A 215 24.53 -0.71 -3.44
C VAL A 215 23.58 0.16 -4.26
N ASP A 216 24.09 1.09 -5.07
CA ASP A 216 23.28 1.89 -5.99
C ASP A 216 22.58 1.00 -7.05
N SER A 217 23.25 -0.05 -7.50
CA SER A 217 22.64 -1.07 -8.38
C SER A 217 21.55 -1.86 -7.67
N LEU A 218 21.77 -2.31 -6.43
CA LEU A 218 20.76 -2.98 -5.60
C LEU A 218 19.53 -2.09 -5.35
N LEU A 219 19.73 -0.78 -5.15
CA LEU A 219 18.64 0.20 -5.01
C LEU A 219 17.82 0.31 -6.30
N ALA A 220 18.47 0.30 -7.47
CA ALA A 220 17.79 0.30 -8.76
C ALA A 220 17.01 -1.01 -8.98
N ASP A 221 17.61 -2.16 -8.67
CA ASP A 221 16.98 -3.47 -8.77
C ASP A 221 15.76 -3.59 -7.84
N LEU A 222 15.87 -3.09 -6.60
CA LEU A 222 14.77 -3.07 -5.64
C LEU A 222 13.55 -2.31 -6.20
N ARG A 223 13.76 -1.12 -6.76
CA ARG A 223 12.69 -0.30 -7.35
C ARG A 223 12.11 -0.94 -8.60
N HIS A 224 12.96 -1.50 -9.46
CA HIS A 224 12.54 -2.15 -10.70
C HIS A 224 11.75 -3.43 -10.43
N GLY A 225 12.24 -4.25 -9.50
CA GLY A 225 11.62 -5.48 -9.02
C GLY A 225 10.24 -5.23 -8.43
N ALA A 226 10.14 -4.26 -7.50
CA ALA A 226 8.85 -3.86 -6.93
C ALA A 226 7.86 -3.36 -7.98
N GLY A 227 8.31 -2.51 -8.91
CA GLY A 227 7.49 -2.04 -10.02
C GLY A 227 6.98 -3.18 -10.90
N ARG A 228 7.86 -4.13 -11.26
CA ARG A 228 7.52 -5.29 -12.09
C ARG A 228 6.54 -6.22 -11.36
N TRP A 229 6.76 -6.46 -10.07
CA TRP A 229 5.88 -7.28 -9.24
C TRP A 229 4.47 -6.69 -9.16
N ILE A 230 4.32 -5.39 -8.86
CA ILE A 230 3.02 -4.70 -8.83
C ILE A 230 2.35 -4.80 -10.20
N TYR A 231 3.07 -4.48 -11.28
CA TYR A 231 2.56 -4.55 -12.63
C TYR A 231 2.06 -5.96 -12.97
N ASN A 232 2.85 -6.99 -12.72
CA ASN A 232 2.48 -8.37 -13.00
C ASN A 232 1.25 -8.79 -12.19
N LYS A 233 1.21 -8.48 -10.88
CA LYS A 233 0.04 -8.80 -10.05
C LYS A 233 -1.24 -8.19 -10.57
N VAL A 234 -1.22 -6.92 -10.99
CA VAL A 234 -2.38 -6.26 -11.61
C VAL A 234 -2.79 -6.93 -12.92
N ASN A 235 -1.83 -7.22 -13.82
CA ASN A 235 -2.11 -7.81 -15.12
C ASN A 235 -2.57 -9.27 -15.06
N THR A 236 -2.17 -10.03 -14.03
CA THR A 236 -2.60 -11.43 -13.86
C THR A 236 -3.97 -11.56 -13.19
N MET A 237 -4.50 -10.50 -12.58
CA MET A 237 -5.72 -10.59 -11.80
C MET A 237 -6.96 -10.50 -12.70
N VAL A 238 -7.74 -11.58 -12.75
CA VAL A 238 -8.95 -11.70 -13.60
C VAL A 238 -10.02 -10.66 -13.25
N SER A 239 -10.11 -10.23 -12.00
CA SER A 239 -11.07 -9.23 -11.55
C SER A 239 -10.72 -7.78 -11.93
N LEU A 240 -9.57 -7.56 -12.58
CA LEU A 240 -9.10 -6.23 -12.98
C LEU A 240 -8.92 -6.08 -14.51
N PRO A 241 -9.87 -6.53 -15.34
CA PRO A 241 -9.66 -6.55 -16.80
C PRO A 241 -9.36 -5.15 -17.34
N LEU A 242 -9.95 -4.10 -16.75
CA LEU A 242 -9.74 -2.71 -17.15
C LEU A 242 -8.35 -2.18 -16.82
N LEU A 243 -7.57 -2.82 -15.93
CA LEU A 243 -6.21 -2.39 -15.61
C LEU A 243 -5.13 -3.13 -16.43
N HIS A 244 -5.51 -4.16 -17.19
CA HIS A 244 -4.58 -4.94 -18.00
C HIS A 244 -3.98 -4.08 -19.12
N GLY A 245 -2.67 -4.15 -19.31
CA GLY A 245 -1.94 -3.42 -20.35
C GLY A 245 -2.03 -1.89 -20.24
N ARG A 246 -2.43 -1.35 -19.09
CA ARG A 246 -2.70 0.08 -18.93
C ARG A 246 -1.52 0.96 -19.35
N LEU A 247 -1.82 1.93 -20.21
CA LEU A 247 -0.95 3.06 -20.52
C LEU A 247 -1.40 4.28 -19.71
N GLU A 248 -0.47 4.96 -19.04
CA GLU A 248 -0.77 6.18 -18.31
C GLU A 248 -0.79 7.36 -19.30
N PRO A 249 -1.86 8.17 -19.35
CA PRO A 249 -1.90 9.36 -20.18
C PRO A 249 -0.97 10.43 -19.62
N LEU A 250 -0.31 11.13 -20.53
CA LEU A 250 0.50 12.30 -20.23
C LEU A 250 -0.10 13.49 -20.98
N LYS A 251 -0.18 14.65 -20.34
CA LYS A 251 -0.87 15.84 -20.88
C LYS A 251 -0.42 16.20 -22.31
N ASP A 252 0.88 16.15 -22.55
CA ASP A 252 1.51 16.62 -23.81
C ASP A 252 2.41 15.54 -24.46
N LYS A 253 2.26 14.27 -24.06
CA LYS A 253 3.12 13.17 -24.52
C LYS A 253 2.30 11.90 -24.77
N PRO A 254 2.76 11.01 -25.66
CA PRO A 254 2.09 9.73 -25.86
C PRO A 254 1.99 8.96 -24.54
N SER A 255 0.86 8.28 -24.36
CA SER A 255 0.64 7.41 -23.20
C SER A 255 1.70 6.33 -23.14
N ARG A 256 2.19 6.02 -21.93
CA ARG A 256 3.25 5.02 -21.74
C ARG A 256 2.99 4.14 -20.52
N ILE A 257 3.62 2.98 -20.49
CA ILE A 257 3.53 2.09 -19.33
C ILE A 257 4.27 2.73 -18.15
N ILE A 258 3.51 3.16 -17.15
CA ILE A 258 4.04 3.61 -15.86
C ILE A 258 3.52 2.67 -14.77
N ARG A 259 4.43 1.87 -14.21
CA ARG A 259 4.09 0.78 -13.28
C ARG A 259 3.55 1.31 -11.95
N ILE A 260 4.19 2.34 -11.41
CA ILE A 260 3.84 2.98 -10.14
C ILE A 260 3.83 4.49 -10.37
N CYS A 261 2.66 5.09 -10.27
CA CYS A 261 2.47 6.53 -10.21
C CYS A 261 1.08 6.81 -9.64
N ARG A 262 0.90 8.01 -9.08
CA ARG A 262 -0.44 8.47 -8.72
C ARG A 262 -1.23 8.68 -10.01
N ARG A 263 -2.37 7.99 -10.15
CA ARG A 263 -3.10 7.94 -11.42
C ARG A 263 -3.82 9.25 -11.71
N HIS A 264 -3.80 9.65 -12.98
CA HIS A 264 -4.39 10.90 -13.43
C HIS A 264 -5.85 11.05 -12.97
N TYR A 265 -6.67 9.99 -13.08
CA TYR A 265 -8.10 10.04 -12.75
C TYR A 265 -8.36 10.38 -11.27
N LEU A 266 -7.41 10.11 -10.36
CA LEU A 266 -7.54 10.47 -8.94
C LEU A 266 -7.51 11.99 -8.71
N SER A 267 -6.85 12.73 -9.61
CA SER A 267 -6.77 14.19 -9.58
C SER A 267 -7.71 14.86 -10.59
N ARG A 268 -7.93 14.21 -11.74
CA ARG A 268 -8.71 14.77 -12.86
C ARG A 268 -10.21 14.68 -12.67
N VAL A 269 -10.71 13.72 -11.88
CA VAL A 269 -12.15 13.61 -11.60
C VAL A 269 -12.47 14.39 -10.31
N PRO A 270 -12.99 15.63 -10.42
CA PRO A 270 -13.16 16.51 -9.25
C PRO A 270 -14.25 15.98 -8.32
N HIS A 271 -15.35 15.49 -8.90
CA HIS A 271 -16.50 15.03 -8.15
C HIS A 271 -16.19 13.70 -7.44
N THR A 272 -16.14 13.72 -6.11
CA THR A 272 -15.74 12.59 -5.27
C THR A 272 -16.50 11.31 -5.58
N ASN A 273 -17.82 11.35 -5.73
CA ASN A 273 -18.59 10.13 -5.97
C ASN A 273 -18.28 9.50 -7.34
N HIS A 274 -17.95 10.34 -8.34
CA HIS A 274 -17.57 9.85 -9.67
C HIS A 274 -16.20 9.19 -9.61
N ARG A 275 -15.26 9.85 -8.93
CA ARG A 275 -13.90 9.33 -8.70
C ARG A 275 -13.95 7.99 -7.97
N LEU A 276 -14.71 7.89 -6.89
CA LEU A 276 -14.79 6.65 -6.11
C LEU A 276 -15.49 5.51 -6.85
N ALA A 277 -16.55 5.79 -7.61
CA ALA A 277 -17.16 4.78 -8.47
C ALA A 277 -16.16 4.25 -9.51
N LEU A 278 -15.39 5.14 -10.16
CA LEU A 278 -14.33 4.76 -11.08
C LEU A 278 -13.21 3.96 -10.39
N THR A 279 -12.69 4.44 -9.25
CA THR A 279 -11.64 3.73 -8.48
C THR A 279 -12.10 2.33 -8.09
N ARG A 280 -13.33 2.19 -7.59
CA ARG A 280 -13.90 0.89 -7.18
C ARG A 280 -14.08 -0.05 -8.36
N LEU A 281 -14.48 0.46 -9.52
CA LEU A 281 -14.55 -0.32 -10.75
C LEU A 281 -13.17 -0.84 -11.14
N LEU A 282 -12.17 0.04 -11.23
CA LEU A 282 -10.82 -0.31 -11.65
C LEU A 282 -10.15 -1.28 -10.67
N CYS A 283 -10.38 -1.11 -9.37
CA CYS A 283 -9.79 -1.94 -8.32
C CYS A 283 -10.59 -3.21 -8.01
N GLY A 284 -11.58 -3.58 -8.84
CA GLY A 284 -12.33 -4.83 -8.69
C GLY A 284 -13.17 -4.92 -7.42
N SER A 285 -13.66 -3.78 -6.91
CA SER A 285 -14.54 -3.75 -5.73
C SER A 285 -15.99 -4.12 -6.06
N PHE A 286 -16.37 -4.02 -7.34
CA PHE A 286 -17.67 -4.47 -7.81
C PHE A 286 -17.64 -5.96 -8.15
N PHE A 287 -18.64 -6.69 -7.67
CA PHE A 287 -18.81 -8.10 -7.98
C PHE A 287 -19.53 -8.27 -9.31
N PHE A 288 -18.78 -8.74 -10.32
CA PHE A 288 -19.28 -9.10 -11.65
C PHE A 288 -19.34 -10.62 -11.78
N ARG A 289 -20.54 -11.20 -11.98
CA ARG A 289 -20.73 -12.66 -12.05
C ARG A 289 -19.88 -13.32 -13.13
N GLY A 290 -19.69 -12.65 -14.26
CA GLY A 290 -18.90 -13.14 -15.39
C GLY A 290 -17.37 -13.02 -15.22
N LEU A 291 -16.87 -12.49 -14.10
CA LEU A 291 -15.43 -12.39 -13.80
C LEU A 291 -14.96 -13.31 -12.67
N HIS A 292 -15.82 -13.59 -11.69
CA HIS A 292 -15.44 -14.31 -10.47
C HIS A 292 -15.74 -15.81 -10.50
N SER A 293 -16.44 -16.26 -11.53
CA SER A 293 -16.83 -17.65 -11.69
C SER A 293 -15.89 -18.34 -12.67
N HIS A 294 -15.38 -19.51 -12.30
CA HIS A 294 -14.82 -20.43 -13.29
C HIS A 294 -15.97 -20.83 -14.23
N PRO A 295 -15.88 -20.54 -15.55
CA PRO A 295 -16.97 -20.82 -16.48
C PRO A 295 -17.40 -22.30 -16.46
N GLU A 296 -16.49 -23.20 -16.11
CA GLU A 296 -16.70 -24.63 -16.02
C GLU A 296 -17.38 -25.09 -14.71
N ARG A 297 -17.35 -24.27 -13.65
CA ARG A 297 -17.89 -24.62 -12.32
C ARG A 297 -19.30 -24.10 -12.07
N PHE A 298 -19.79 -23.21 -12.92
CA PHE A 298 -21.06 -22.52 -12.73
C PHE A 298 -21.90 -22.64 -14.00
N ALA A 299 -23.18 -22.97 -13.85
CA ALA A 299 -24.10 -22.99 -14.98
C ALA A 299 -24.10 -21.62 -15.68
N GLN A 300 -24.10 -21.61 -17.01
CA GLN A 300 -24.00 -20.37 -17.82
C GLN A 300 -25.05 -19.33 -17.41
N GLU A 301 -26.25 -19.78 -17.07
CA GLU A 301 -27.38 -18.98 -16.60
C GLU A 301 -27.05 -18.14 -15.35
N THR A 302 -26.21 -18.67 -14.46
CA THR A 302 -25.79 -17.98 -13.23
C THR A 302 -24.76 -16.88 -13.48
N LEU A 303 -24.15 -16.85 -14.67
CA LEU A 303 -23.16 -15.85 -15.08
C LEU A 303 -23.79 -14.66 -15.80
N LEU A 304 -25.06 -14.77 -16.20
CA LEU A 304 -25.77 -13.76 -16.96
C LEU A 304 -25.94 -12.47 -16.15
N CYS A 305 -25.98 -11.37 -16.89
CA CYS A 305 -26.26 -10.03 -16.41
C CYS A 305 -27.54 -10.00 -15.58
N ARG A 306 -27.44 -9.55 -14.33
CA ARG A 306 -28.60 -9.43 -13.42
C ARG A 306 -29.67 -8.45 -13.91
N ARG A 307 -29.36 -7.61 -14.91
CA ARG A 307 -30.28 -6.59 -15.43
C ARG A 307 -30.97 -7.03 -16.71
N CYS A 308 -30.24 -7.49 -17.72
CA CYS A 308 -30.86 -7.88 -18.99
C CYS A 308 -30.98 -9.40 -19.19
N GLY A 309 -30.20 -10.22 -18.48
CA GLY A 309 -30.21 -11.68 -18.65
C GLY A 309 -29.64 -12.18 -19.99
N GLU A 310 -29.06 -11.33 -20.83
CA GLU A 310 -28.70 -11.72 -22.21
C GLU A 310 -27.25 -12.20 -22.38
N ALA A 311 -26.33 -11.73 -21.55
CA ALA A 311 -24.89 -12.02 -21.70
C ALA A 311 -24.16 -12.05 -20.35
N PRO A 312 -22.96 -12.64 -20.27
CA PRO A 312 -22.18 -12.69 -19.04
C PRO A 312 -21.93 -11.31 -18.42
N GLU A 313 -22.17 -11.19 -17.12
CA GLU A 313 -22.05 -9.94 -16.39
C GLU A 313 -20.57 -9.55 -16.21
N THR A 314 -20.08 -8.71 -17.11
CA THR A 314 -18.70 -8.17 -17.12
C THR A 314 -18.74 -6.65 -17.15
N PRO A 315 -17.65 -5.94 -16.81
CA PRO A 315 -17.61 -4.48 -16.92
C PRO A 315 -17.99 -4.00 -18.33
N GLY A 316 -17.39 -4.58 -19.37
CA GLY A 316 -17.71 -4.25 -20.75
C GLY A 316 -19.20 -4.42 -21.06
N HIS A 317 -19.80 -5.53 -20.63
CA HIS A 317 -21.23 -5.72 -20.81
C HIS A 317 -22.06 -4.68 -20.06
N VAL A 318 -21.86 -4.57 -18.74
CA VAL A 318 -22.66 -3.69 -17.87
C VAL A 318 -22.64 -2.25 -18.36
N PHE A 319 -21.47 -1.71 -18.67
CA PHE A 319 -21.34 -0.30 -19.02
C PHE A 319 -21.57 -0.06 -20.52
N MET A 320 -21.07 -0.90 -21.41
CA MET A 320 -21.06 -0.59 -22.85
C MET A 320 -22.07 -1.36 -23.69
N GLN A 321 -22.61 -2.49 -23.23
CA GLN A 321 -23.46 -3.35 -24.08
C GLN A 321 -24.88 -3.61 -23.53
N CYS A 322 -25.06 -3.56 -22.21
CA CYS A 322 -26.32 -3.90 -21.54
C CYS A 322 -27.48 -3.07 -22.08
N ARG A 323 -28.60 -3.73 -22.39
CA ARG A 323 -29.79 -3.11 -23.00
C ARG A 323 -30.83 -2.63 -21.99
N ALA A 324 -30.54 -2.71 -20.69
CA ALA A 324 -31.40 -2.13 -19.66
C ALA A 324 -31.59 -0.63 -19.93
N ARG A 325 -32.85 -0.18 -19.89
CA ARG A 325 -33.26 1.18 -20.28
C ARG A 325 -32.41 2.26 -19.61
N GLU A 326 -32.21 2.17 -18.30
CA GLU A 326 -31.46 3.17 -17.54
C GLU A 326 -29.99 3.26 -17.97
N THR A 327 -29.41 2.14 -18.41
CA THR A 327 -28.03 2.09 -18.90
C THR A 327 -27.93 2.64 -20.32
N VAL A 328 -28.94 2.39 -21.16
CA VAL A 328 -29.03 2.92 -22.53
C VAL A 328 -29.16 4.44 -22.49
N GLU A 329 -30.06 4.99 -21.68
CA GLU A 329 -30.26 6.44 -21.50
C GLU A 329 -28.93 7.12 -21.09
N LEU A 330 -28.25 6.58 -20.07
CA LEU A 330 -26.95 7.10 -19.62
C LEU A 330 -25.85 6.99 -20.70
N ARG A 331 -25.88 5.96 -21.56
CA ARG A 331 -24.93 5.86 -22.69
C ARG A 331 -25.21 6.91 -23.76
N VAL A 332 -26.47 7.22 -24.03
CA VAL A 332 -26.85 8.29 -24.96
C VAL A 332 -26.33 9.64 -24.44
N GLU A 333 -26.56 9.93 -23.15
CA GLU A 333 -26.01 11.14 -22.52
C GLU A 333 -24.48 11.21 -22.61
N LEU A 334 -23.78 10.09 -22.38
CA LEU A 334 -22.32 10.01 -22.52
C LEU A 334 -21.89 10.33 -23.96
N ARG A 335 -22.55 9.74 -24.97
CA ARG A 335 -22.25 9.98 -26.39
C ARG A 335 -22.41 11.43 -26.78
N GLU A 336 -23.53 12.04 -26.40
CA GLU A 336 -23.82 13.45 -26.67
C GLU A 336 -22.79 14.37 -25.99
N MET A 337 -22.45 14.09 -24.73
CA MET A 337 -21.45 14.86 -24.00
C MET A 337 -20.05 14.76 -24.63
N LEU A 338 -19.64 13.55 -25.03
CA LEU A 338 -18.35 13.31 -25.68
C LEU A 338 -18.27 14.00 -27.04
N ALA A 339 -19.33 13.93 -27.84
CA ALA A 339 -19.38 14.58 -29.14
C ALA A 339 -19.38 16.11 -29.03
N ALA A 340 -20.24 16.67 -28.17
CA ALA A 340 -20.45 18.10 -28.07
C ALA A 340 -19.29 18.84 -27.39
N ARG A 341 -18.67 18.26 -26.36
CA ARG A 341 -17.65 18.95 -25.54
C ARG A 341 -16.22 18.52 -25.83
N TYR A 342 -16.02 17.31 -26.35
CA TYR A 342 -14.69 16.72 -26.50
C TYR A 342 -14.39 16.32 -27.95
N GLY A 343 -15.33 16.48 -28.89
CA GLY A 343 -15.16 16.07 -30.28
C GLY A 343 -15.02 14.56 -30.49
N VAL A 344 -15.29 13.75 -29.46
CA VAL A 344 -15.14 12.29 -29.49
C VAL A 344 -16.45 11.66 -29.90
N ARG A 345 -16.49 11.06 -31.09
CA ARG A 345 -17.66 10.30 -31.57
C ARG A 345 -17.50 8.83 -31.24
N LEU A 346 -18.33 8.33 -30.33
CA LEU A 346 -18.42 6.90 -30.08
C LEU A 346 -19.15 6.24 -31.25
N GLY A 347 -18.56 5.18 -31.80
CA GLY A 347 -19.19 4.36 -32.84
C GLY A 347 -20.37 3.53 -32.32
N ASN A 348 -20.73 2.53 -33.10
CA ASN A 348 -21.77 1.56 -32.75
C ASN A 348 -21.44 0.85 -31.43
N THR A 349 -22.49 0.37 -30.75
CA THR A 349 -22.36 -0.42 -29.53
C THR A 349 -21.42 -1.60 -29.77
N PRO A 350 -20.37 -1.79 -28.95
CA PRO A 350 -19.42 -2.88 -29.14
C PRO A 350 -20.12 -4.24 -29.13
N THR A 351 -19.78 -5.12 -30.06
CA THR A 351 -20.40 -6.45 -30.19
C THR A 351 -19.74 -7.52 -29.32
N SER A 352 -18.46 -7.34 -28.97
CA SER A 352 -17.70 -8.29 -28.14
C SER A 352 -17.31 -7.68 -26.80
N ARG A 353 -17.12 -8.56 -25.78
CA ARG A 353 -16.61 -8.17 -24.47
C ARG A 353 -15.29 -7.40 -24.57
N ARG A 354 -14.36 -7.91 -25.39
CA ARG A 354 -13.03 -7.31 -25.55
C ARG A 354 -13.14 -5.90 -26.11
N ALA A 355 -13.90 -5.70 -27.19
CA ALA A 355 -14.12 -4.38 -27.76
C ALA A 355 -14.80 -3.40 -26.78
N ALA A 356 -15.73 -3.91 -25.96
CA ALA A 356 -16.37 -3.11 -24.91
C ALA A 356 -15.37 -2.66 -23.82
N GLU A 357 -14.52 -3.57 -23.34
CA GLU A 357 -13.50 -3.27 -22.35
C GLU A 357 -12.37 -2.39 -22.91
N ASP A 358 -11.97 -2.59 -24.17
CA ASP A 358 -11.02 -1.73 -24.89
C ASP A 358 -11.57 -0.29 -24.97
N LEU A 359 -12.82 -0.12 -25.41
CA LEU A 359 -13.46 1.20 -25.45
C LEU A 359 -13.52 1.87 -24.07
N MET A 360 -13.80 1.10 -23.01
CA MET A 360 -13.74 1.62 -21.65
C MET A 360 -12.33 2.07 -21.27
N ARG A 361 -11.30 1.27 -21.58
CA ARG A 361 -9.90 1.64 -21.30
C ARG A 361 -9.50 2.91 -22.02
N ASP A 362 -9.86 3.04 -23.30
CA ASP A 362 -9.56 4.22 -24.11
C ASP A 362 -10.19 5.48 -23.51
N LEU A 363 -11.44 5.40 -23.05
CA LEU A 363 -12.12 6.55 -22.45
C LEU A 363 -11.63 6.87 -21.03
N ILE A 364 -11.33 5.85 -20.22
CA ILE A 364 -10.87 6.01 -18.83
C ILE A 364 -9.43 6.51 -18.78
N PHE A 365 -8.54 6.00 -19.64
CA PHE A 365 -7.12 6.33 -19.63
C PHE A 365 -6.75 7.41 -20.64
N HIS A 366 -7.72 8.25 -21.02
CA HIS A 366 -7.49 9.44 -21.80
C HIS A 366 -7.84 10.70 -21.00
N TRP A 367 -6.97 11.70 -21.12
CA TRP A 367 -6.89 12.83 -20.18
C TRP A 367 -8.16 13.69 -20.09
N GLU A 368 -8.90 13.80 -21.19
CA GLU A 368 -10.12 14.60 -21.28
C GLU A 368 -11.41 13.80 -21.06
N THR A 369 -11.43 12.55 -21.52
CA THR A 369 -12.64 11.71 -21.51
C THR A 369 -12.87 11.00 -20.18
N VAL A 370 -11.88 10.96 -19.29
CA VAL A 370 -12.00 10.31 -17.98
C VAL A 370 -13.09 10.93 -17.11
N VAL A 371 -13.29 12.25 -17.20
CA VAL A 371 -14.30 12.97 -16.41
C VAL A 371 -15.73 12.60 -16.82
N PRO A 372 -16.12 12.72 -18.10
CA PRO A 372 -17.45 12.29 -18.52
C PRO A 372 -17.65 10.77 -18.32
N MET A 373 -16.61 9.96 -18.55
CA MET A 373 -16.67 8.52 -18.31
C MET A 373 -16.91 8.16 -16.83
N ALA A 374 -16.24 8.85 -15.90
CA ALA A 374 -16.44 8.64 -14.47
C ALA A 374 -17.85 9.03 -14.01
N ARG A 375 -18.42 10.10 -14.57
CA ARG A 375 -19.82 10.50 -14.33
C ARG A 375 -20.79 9.43 -14.82
N PHE A 376 -20.57 8.93 -16.03
CA PHE A 376 -21.37 7.84 -16.60
C PHE A 376 -21.31 6.58 -15.74
N ILE A 377 -20.10 6.13 -15.36
CA ILE A 377 -19.90 4.97 -14.47
C ILE A 377 -20.68 5.15 -13.16
N TYR A 378 -20.58 6.32 -12.53
CA TYR A 378 -21.33 6.60 -11.31
C TYR A 378 -22.85 6.54 -11.51
N GLY A 379 -23.37 7.11 -12.62
CA GLY A 379 -24.79 7.04 -12.96
C GLY A 379 -25.28 5.60 -13.08
N VAL A 380 -24.52 4.75 -13.80
CA VAL A 380 -24.84 3.32 -13.92
C VAL A 380 -24.76 2.64 -12.55
N CYS A 381 -23.70 2.86 -11.77
CA CYS A 381 -23.59 2.27 -10.43
C CYS A 381 -24.74 2.69 -9.50
N LYS A 382 -25.30 3.90 -9.66
CA LYS A 382 -26.43 4.39 -8.87
C LYS A 382 -27.73 3.65 -9.17
N THR A 383 -27.93 3.23 -10.41
CA THR A 383 -29.14 2.48 -10.81
C THR A 383 -29.03 1.00 -10.46
N TRP A 384 -27.83 0.44 -10.27
CA TRP A 384 -27.62 -0.98 -9.99
C TRP A 384 -27.60 -1.28 -8.48
N SER A 385 -28.71 -1.81 -7.95
CA SER A 385 -28.87 -2.18 -6.53
C SER A 385 -27.88 -3.25 -6.02
N TRP A 386 -27.29 -4.03 -6.94
CA TRP A 386 -26.44 -5.19 -6.62
C TRP A 386 -24.95 -4.88 -6.51
N PHE A 387 -24.52 -3.66 -6.83
CA PHE A 387 -23.16 -3.18 -6.53
C PHE A 387 -23.00 -2.76 -5.06
N GLY A 388 -23.95 -3.15 -4.21
CA GLY A 388 -24.07 -2.83 -2.79
C GLY A 388 -25.38 -2.08 -2.52
N ARG A 389 -26.07 -2.42 -1.42
CA ARG A 389 -27.25 -1.66 -0.96
C ARG A 389 -26.81 -0.21 -0.70
N LYS A 390 -27.18 0.69 -1.62
CA LYS A 390 -26.64 2.05 -1.79
C LYS A 390 -25.14 1.95 -2.18
N LEU A 391 -24.70 2.61 -3.26
CA LEU A 391 -23.36 3.22 -3.25
C LEU A 391 -23.29 3.91 -1.90
N PRO A 392 -22.58 3.38 -0.88
CA PRO A 392 -22.92 3.71 0.49
C PRO A 392 -22.83 5.22 0.61
N SER A 393 -23.80 5.87 1.27
CA SER A 393 -23.38 7.04 2.04
C SER A 393 -22.14 6.57 2.80
N MET A 394 -21.01 7.21 2.54
CA MET A 394 -19.65 6.68 2.65
C MET A 394 -19.20 6.48 4.10
N ALA A 395 -20.02 5.76 4.85
CA ALA A 395 -20.11 5.83 6.29
C ALA A 395 -20.12 4.45 6.95
N SER A 396 -20.70 3.43 6.31
CA SER A 396 -20.89 2.15 7.00
C SER A 396 -19.68 1.21 6.94
N GLU A 397 -18.91 1.18 5.84
CA GLU A 397 -17.75 0.27 5.69
C GLU A 397 -16.45 0.81 6.30
N LEU A 398 -16.53 1.99 6.92
CA LEU A 398 -15.42 2.90 7.15
C LEU A 398 -15.30 3.29 8.64
N ALA A 399 -15.99 2.58 9.52
CA ALA A 399 -15.85 2.68 10.97
C ALA A 399 -14.66 1.80 11.42
N PRO A 400 -13.89 2.21 12.45
CA PRO A 400 -12.96 1.30 13.11
C PRO A 400 -13.74 0.09 13.62
N GLU A 401 -13.21 -1.12 13.39
CA GLU A 401 -13.96 -2.36 13.66
C GLU A 401 -13.94 -2.78 15.14
N SER A 402 -13.26 -2.03 16.01
CA SER A 402 -13.33 -2.24 17.45
C SER A 402 -13.19 -0.93 18.20
N VAL A 403 -13.95 -0.83 19.30
CA VAL A 403 -13.83 0.22 20.32
C VAL A 403 -12.43 0.14 20.99
N ASP A 404 -11.80 -1.04 20.96
CA ASP A 404 -10.44 -1.29 21.45
C ASP A 404 -9.33 -0.47 20.76
N GLU A 405 -9.51 -0.03 19.50
CA GLU A 405 -8.53 0.84 18.82
C GLU A 405 -8.58 2.29 19.33
N LEU A 406 -9.67 2.70 19.97
CA LEU A 406 -9.85 4.03 20.56
C LEU A 406 -9.57 4.03 22.07
N GLU A 407 -9.91 2.97 22.81
CA GLU A 407 -9.88 2.96 24.28
C GLU A 407 -8.49 2.70 24.90
N ARG A 408 -7.51 2.15 24.15
CA ARG A 408 -6.12 2.01 24.65
C ARG A 408 -5.34 3.34 24.70
N SER A 409 -5.95 4.43 24.26
CA SER A 409 -5.38 5.78 24.18
C SER A 409 -5.25 6.50 25.53
N ASP A 410 -6.11 6.16 26.49
CA ASP A 410 -6.37 7.05 27.62
C ASP A 410 -5.79 6.54 28.96
N GLY A 411 -5.05 5.43 28.94
CA GLY A 411 -4.58 4.72 30.14
C GLY A 411 -3.13 4.93 30.59
N GLU A 412 -2.29 5.69 29.88
CA GLU A 412 -0.86 5.84 30.24
C GLU A 412 -0.40 7.29 30.12
N ASN A 413 -0.83 8.13 31.08
CA ASN A 413 -0.24 9.44 31.34
C ASN A 413 -0.30 9.73 32.85
N SER A 414 0.21 8.82 33.70
CA SER A 414 0.41 9.13 35.12
C SER A 414 1.33 8.16 35.88
N VAL A 415 2.59 8.01 35.49
CA VAL A 415 3.73 7.66 36.38
C VAL A 415 4.98 8.05 35.59
N GLY A 416 5.94 8.87 36.00
CA GLY A 416 6.25 9.54 37.25
C GLY A 416 7.62 10.19 37.00
N GLU A 417 7.66 11.48 36.72
CA GLU A 417 8.87 12.28 36.93
C GLU A 417 8.91 12.63 38.41
N MET A 418 9.78 11.97 39.16
CA MET A 418 10.36 12.51 40.40
C MET A 418 11.75 11.89 40.54
N GLU A 419 12.73 12.79 40.52
CA GLU A 419 14.12 12.77 41.04
C GLU A 419 14.87 11.43 41.17
#